data_AF-A0A6P0LXP5-F1
#
_entry.id   AF-A0A6P0LXP5-F1
#
_cell.length_a   1.000
_cell.length_b   1.000
_cell.length_c   1.000
_cell.angle_alpha   90.00
_cell.angle_beta   90.00
_cell.angle_gamma   90.00
#
_symmetry.space_group_name_H-M   'P 1'
#
loop_
_entity.id
_entity.type
_entity.pdbx_description
1 polymer ?
#
loop_
_entity_poly.entity_id
_entity_poly.type
_entity_poly.pdbx_seq_one_letter_code
_entity_poly.pdbx_strand_id
1 'polypeptide(L)'
;MVQSASTPLISPQQLSHTLGTALPLQECQRFLKHLTLIEPKVGKFWQGSQASAGIYIIIAGKVRLLNQAGDLMATLETGESFGELTLFPSADLASYSARASLKLKLCFVPGEVLFPLINKYPQIREHLWSQAQARNALLVSSPTPPITPSDHPPISPSPHLTISQSRSGETKSQKSQKKVSKAYFPNPTQQAGHLWQRVIRRYPFFAQQSGSDCGAACLVMVSRYWGKRFSVNRLRDIANVDRNGASLRGLSAAAESIGFSTRPVKASLDQLAKQKLPAIVHWEGKHYIVVYEITRKRVIVCDPAIGQRSLTHREFNAD
;
A
#
# COMPACT_ATOMS: atom_id res chain seq x y z
N MET A 1 15.29 41.91 -8.50
CA MET A 1 14.85 41.36 -7.19
C MET A 1 14.60 39.87 -7.37
N VAL A 2 15.49 39.04 -6.81
CA VAL A 2 15.44 37.58 -6.93
C VAL A 2 14.42 37.05 -5.93
N GLN A 3 13.29 36.53 -6.40
CA GLN A 3 12.39 35.70 -5.60
C GLN A 3 12.15 34.39 -6.33
N SER A 4 12.80 33.34 -5.84
CA SER A 4 12.41 31.96 -6.09
C SER A 4 12.85 31.15 -4.87
N ALA A 5 12.25 31.43 -3.72
CA ALA A 5 12.37 30.56 -2.56
C ALA A 5 11.41 29.39 -2.79
N SER A 6 11.91 28.34 -3.43
CA SER A 6 11.24 27.03 -3.45
C SER A 6 10.98 26.60 -2.01
N THR A 7 9.72 26.43 -1.62
CA THR A 7 9.36 25.93 -0.29
C THR A 7 10.10 24.62 -0.03
N PRO A 8 10.81 24.48 1.10
CA PRO A 8 11.58 23.26 1.39
C PRO A 8 10.65 22.05 1.46
N LEU A 9 11.10 20.92 0.92
CA LEU A 9 10.32 19.67 0.83
C LEU A 9 9.89 19.13 2.20
N ILE A 10 10.68 19.39 3.24
CA ILE A 10 10.43 19.00 4.63
C ILE A 10 10.89 20.12 5.56
N SER A 11 10.32 20.19 6.77
CA SER A 11 10.74 21.18 7.76
C SER A 11 12.06 20.79 8.44
N PRO A 12 12.84 21.75 8.97
CA PRO A 12 14.02 21.47 9.78
C PRO A 12 13.75 20.58 11.00
N GLN A 13 12.54 20.66 11.56
CA GLN A 13 12.10 19.82 12.68
C GLN A 13 11.89 18.37 12.24
N GLN A 14 11.24 18.14 11.09
CA GLN A 14 11.08 16.80 10.52
C GLN A 14 12.43 16.17 10.19
N LEU A 15 13.36 16.96 9.64
CA LEU A 15 14.72 16.50 9.37
C LEU A 15 15.44 16.09 10.65
N SER A 16 15.39 16.94 11.68
CA SER A 16 16.04 16.67 12.97
C SER A 16 15.47 15.43 13.65
N HIS A 17 14.15 15.24 13.55
CA HIS A 17 13.48 14.04 14.06
C HIS A 17 13.93 12.78 13.31
N THR A 18 14.04 12.84 11.98
CA THR A 18 14.49 11.72 11.15
C THR A 18 15.95 11.34 11.45
N LEU A 19 16.81 12.33 11.66
CA LEU A 19 18.24 12.11 11.92
C LEU A 19 18.55 11.87 13.40
N GLY A 20 17.59 12.06 14.30
CA GLY A 20 17.79 11.99 15.75
C GLY A 20 18.71 13.08 16.32
N THR A 21 19.07 14.10 15.52
CA THR A 21 19.99 15.17 15.91
C THR A 21 19.59 16.47 15.23
N ALA A 22 19.60 17.58 15.98
CA ALA A 22 19.36 18.90 15.43
C ALA A 22 20.60 19.42 14.69
N LEU A 23 20.45 19.76 13.40
CA LEU A 23 21.51 20.33 12.60
C LEU A 23 21.53 21.87 12.69
N PRO A 24 22.70 22.51 12.65
CA PRO A 24 22.80 23.97 12.51
C PRO A 24 22.06 24.46 11.25
N LEU A 25 21.44 25.65 11.32
CA LEU A 25 20.57 26.16 10.25
C LEU A 25 21.26 26.21 8.88
N GLN A 26 22.53 26.59 8.82
CA GLN A 26 23.30 26.66 7.56
C GLN A 26 23.50 25.27 6.94
N GLU A 27 23.74 24.25 7.77
CA GLU A 27 23.89 22.88 7.28
C GLU A 27 22.57 22.28 6.86
N CYS A 28 21.52 22.52 7.64
CA CYS A 28 20.16 22.15 7.29
C CYS A 28 19.78 22.73 5.91
N GLN A 29 20.06 24.03 5.66
CA GLN A 29 19.80 24.66 4.38
C GLN A 29 20.61 24.07 3.22
N ARG A 30 21.88 23.70 3.45
CA ARG A 30 22.70 23.02 2.42
C ARG A 30 22.14 21.63 2.13
N PHE A 31 21.81 20.88 3.17
CA PHE A 31 21.27 19.53 3.07
C PHE A 31 19.94 19.48 2.32
N LEU A 32 19.01 20.38 2.64
CA LEU A 32 17.67 20.44 2.02
C LEU A 32 17.71 20.61 0.49
N LYS A 33 18.80 21.16 -0.08
CA LYS A 33 18.95 21.35 -1.53
C LYS A 33 19.20 20.05 -2.31
N HIS A 34 19.64 19.00 -1.65
CA HIS A 34 19.99 17.72 -2.28
C HIS A 34 18.88 16.66 -2.14
N LEU A 35 17.72 17.07 -1.61
CA LEU A 35 16.60 16.19 -1.38
C LEU A 35 15.77 16.01 -2.65
N THR A 36 15.35 14.76 -2.90
CA THR A 36 14.57 14.41 -4.09
C THR A 36 13.12 14.11 -3.72
N LEU A 37 12.17 14.76 -4.39
CA LEU A 37 10.74 14.41 -4.27
C LEU A 37 10.44 13.15 -5.09
N ILE A 38 9.80 12.17 -4.47
CA ILE A 38 9.32 10.96 -5.13
C ILE A 38 7.81 10.82 -4.93
N GLU A 39 7.07 10.67 -6.02
CA GLU A 39 5.61 10.46 -6.02
C GLU A 39 5.28 9.10 -6.65
N PRO A 40 5.43 7.99 -5.91
CA PRO A 40 5.20 6.67 -6.46
C PRO A 40 3.70 6.43 -6.69
N LYS A 41 3.40 5.60 -7.70
CA LYS A 41 2.03 5.11 -7.93
C LYS A 41 1.63 4.17 -6.80
N VAL A 42 0.32 4.13 -6.50
CA VAL A 42 -0.25 3.20 -5.53
C VAL A 42 0.14 1.76 -5.89
N GLY A 43 0.63 1.01 -4.91
CA GLY A 43 1.21 -0.32 -5.14
C GLY A 43 2.65 -0.42 -4.66
N LYS A 44 3.27 -1.58 -4.90
CA LYS A 44 4.65 -1.82 -4.47
C LYS A 44 5.58 -0.97 -5.33
N PHE A 45 6.44 -0.18 -4.68
CA PHE A 45 7.34 0.75 -5.37
C PHE A 45 8.78 0.67 -4.89
N TRP A 46 9.03 -0.02 -3.78
CA TRP A 46 10.35 -0.11 -3.16
C TRP A 46 10.61 -1.50 -2.59
N GLN A 47 11.86 -1.95 -2.66
CA GLN A 47 12.35 -3.22 -2.11
C GLN A 47 13.77 -3.00 -1.58
N GLY A 48 14.03 -3.35 -0.33
CA GLY A 48 15.31 -3.06 0.33
C GLY A 48 16.52 -3.69 -0.36
N SER A 49 16.38 -4.90 -0.92
CA SER A 49 17.47 -5.60 -1.62
C SER A 49 17.85 -4.99 -2.98
N GLN A 50 17.05 -4.08 -3.51
CA GLN A 50 17.26 -3.44 -4.82
C GLN A 50 17.33 -1.92 -4.71
N ALA A 51 17.19 -1.38 -3.51
CA ALA A 51 17.11 0.05 -3.28
C ALA A 51 18.51 0.67 -3.18
N SER A 52 18.64 1.88 -3.72
CA SER A 52 19.81 2.71 -3.47
C SER A 52 19.91 3.09 -2.00
N ALA A 53 21.14 3.21 -1.50
CA ALA A 53 21.44 3.63 -0.13
C ALA A 53 20.81 5.02 0.14
N GLY A 54 20.01 5.11 1.19
CA GLY A 54 19.37 6.36 1.60
C GLY A 54 18.12 6.16 2.46
N ILE A 55 17.50 7.29 2.83
CA ILE A 55 16.30 7.32 3.69
C ILE A 55 15.16 7.97 2.92
N TYR A 56 13.97 7.42 3.08
CA TYR A 56 12.72 7.92 2.52
C TYR A 56 11.86 8.46 3.67
N ILE A 57 11.56 9.74 3.64
CA ILE A 57 10.72 10.43 4.63
C ILE A 57 9.34 10.67 4.01
N ILE A 58 8.28 10.37 4.75
CA ILE A 58 6.91 10.51 4.26
C ILE A 58 6.46 11.95 4.48
N ILE A 59 6.20 12.67 3.38
CA ILE A 59 5.75 14.08 3.42
C ILE A 59 4.22 14.17 3.35
N ALA A 60 3.58 13.24 2.65
CA ALA A 60 2.13 13.12 2.59
C ALA A 60 1.72 11.70 2.22
N GLY A 61 0.59 11.22 2.76
CA GLY A 61 0.08 9.86 2.49
C GLY A 61 0.61 8.84 3.50
N LYS A 62 0.59 7.55 3.11
CA LYS A 62 1.01 6.44 3.97
C LYS A 62 1.80 5.40 3.19
N VAL A 63 2.77 4.77 3.85
CA VAL A 63 3.56 3.66 3.32
C VAL A 63 3.27 2.42 4.14
N ARG A 64 3.08 1.28 3.48
CA ARG A 64 2.99 -0.01 4.16
C ARG A 64 4.25 -0.81 3.93
N LEU A 65 4.86 -1.25 5.01
CA LEU A 65 6.01 -2.14 4.98
C LEU A 65 5.52 -3.58 5.03
N LEU A 66 6.02 -4.38 4.10
CA LEU A 66 5.66 -5.79 3.93
C LEU A 66 6.91 -6.64 4.06
N ASN A 67 6.82 -7.77 4.78
CA ASN A 67 7.90 -8.74 4.88
C ASN A 67 8.12 -9.46 3.52
N GLN A 68 9.05 -10.42 3.48
CA GLN A 68 9.32 -11.18 2.26
C GLN A 68 8.14 -12.06 1.81
N ALA A 69 7.32 -12.55 2.75
CA ALA A 69 6.10 -13.29 2.46
C ALA A 69 4.96 -12.40 1.91
N GLY A 70 5.11 -11.07 2.01
CA GLY A 70 4.12 -10.10 1.59
C GLY A 70 3.10 -9.72 2.67
N ASP A 71 3.33 -10.13 3.92
CA ASP A 71 2.49 -9.76 5.06
C ASP A 71 2.83 -8.36 5.57
N LEU A 72 1.80 -7.65 6.04
CA LEU A 72 1.94 -6.31 6.62
C LEU A 72 2.70 -6.35 7.94
N MET A 73 3.81 -5.60 8.00
CA MET A 73 4.58 -5.42 9.22
C MET A 73 4.24 -4.12 9.93
N ALA A 74 4.14 -3.03 9.17
CA ALA A 74 3.94 -1.69 9.70
C ALA A 74 3.26 -0.79 8.67
N THR A 75 2.47 0.17 9.14
CA THR A 75 1.98 1.29 8.33
C THR A 75 2.62 2.55 8.86
N LEU A 76 3.35 3.24 7.98
CA LEU A 76 4.02 4.50 8.26
C LEU A 76 3.20 5.67 7.72
N GLU A 77 3.16 6.75 8.48
CA GLU A 77 2.42 7.98 8.22
C GLU A 77 3.35 9.19 7.98
N THR A 78 2.75 10.35 7.71
CA THR A 78 3.49 11.60 7.49
C THR A 78 4.42 11.91 8.67
N GLY A 79 5.69 12.17 8.37
CA GLY A 79 6.75 12.43 9.35
C GLY A 79 7.61 11.21 9.67
N GLU A 80 7.14 10.00 9.38
CA GLU A 80 7.92 8.78 9.58
C GLU A 80 8.83 8.49 8.38
N SER A 81 9.82 7.63 8.60
CA SER A 81 10.82 7.30 7.59
C SER A 81 11.08 5.79 7.47
N PHE A 82 11.70 5.38 6.36
CA PHE A 82 12.14 4.02 6.10
C PHE A 82 13.35 4.00 5.14
N GLY A 83 13.99 2.85 4.98
CA GLY A 83 15.12 2.64 4.07
C GLY A 83 16.49 2.60 4.76
N GLU A 84 16.56 2.81 6.07
CA GLU A 84 17.76 2.83 6.90
C GLU A 84 18.59 1.54 6.76
N LEU A 85 17.95 0.39 6.50
CA LEU A 85 18.65 -0.87 6.23
C LEU A 85 19.66 -0.75 5.08
N THR A 86 19.38 0.10 4.09
CA THR A 86 20.23 0.28 2.90
C THR A 86 21.54 1.00 3.22
N LEU A 87 21.63 1.62 4.40
CA LEU A 87 22.84 2.28 4.91
C LEU A 87 23.79 1.31 5.60
N PHE A 88 23.32 0.10 5.93
CA PHE A 88 24.07 -0.92 6.68
C PHE A 88 24.09 -2.25 5.91
N PRO A 89 24.64 -2.32 4.69
CA PRO A 89 24.62 -3.54 3.87
C PRO A 89 25.44 -4.69 4.47
N SER A 90 26.36 -4.40 5.38
CA SER A 90 27.17 -5.36 6.14
C SER A 90 26.42 -5.94 7.34
N ALA A 91 25.29 -5.34 7.73
CA ALA A 91 24.42 -5.87 8.76
C ALA A 91 23.46 -6.89 8.11
N ASP A 92 23.38 -8.09 8.66
CA ASP A 92 22.45 -9.14 8.22
C ASP A 92 20.99 -8.80 8.59
N LEU A 93 20.50 -7.68 8.04
CA LEU A 93 19.15 -7.16 8.26
C LEU A 93 18.20 -7.77 7.24
N ALA A 94 17.07 -8.26 7.72
CA ALA A 94 16.03 -8.80 6.87
C ALA A 94 15.51 -7.72 5.91
N SER A 95 15.45 -8.06 4.62
CA SER A 95 14.89 -7.17 3.61
C SER A 95 13.37 -7.13 3.68
N TYR A 96 12.79 -5.95 3.46
CA TYR A 96 11.35 -5.73 3.34
C TYR A 96 11.01 -4.94 2.08
N SER A 97 9.72 -4.83 1.78
CA SER A 97 9.21 -4.02 0.67
C SER A 97 8.26 -2.93 1.13
N ALA A 98 8.18 -1.84 0.37
CA ALA A 98 7.30 -0.72 0.67
C ALA A 98 6.23 -0.56 -0.40
N ARG A 99 4.99 -0.35 0.06
CA ARG A 99 3.80 -0.17 -0.77
C ARG A 99 3.21 1.22 -0.52
N ALA A 100 3.00 1.96 -1.61
CA ALA A 100 2.44 3.29 -1.58
C ALA A 100 0.91 3.25 -1.43
N SER A 101 0.39 4.10 -0.55
CA SER A 101 -1.03 4.44 -0.49
C SER A 101 -1.36 5.62 -1.42
N LEU A 102 -2.63 6.03 -1.46
CA LEU A 102 -3.08 7.16 -2.29
C LEU A 102 -2.33 8.46 -1.94
N LYS A 103 -1.97 9.22 -2.97
CA LYS A 103 -1.32 10.54 -2.87
C LYS A 103 -0.04 10.52 -2.03
N LEU A 104 0.72 9.42 -2.09
CA LEU A 104 2.00 9.33 -1.40
C LEU A 104 3.01 10.31 -2.01
N LYS A 105 3.62 11.12 -1.15
CA LYS A 105 4.78 11.96 -1.47
C LYS A 105 5.90 11.64 -0.49
N LEU A 106 7.07 11.35 -1.02
CA LEU A 106 8.27 11.01 -0.26
C LEU A 106 9.37 12.01 -0.53
N CYS A 107 10.15 12.28 0.49
CA CYS A 107 11.42 12.95 0.39
C CYS A 107 12.52 11.89 0.48
N PHE A 108 13.28 11.69 -0.59
CA PHE A 108 14.44 10.81 -0.58
C PHE A 108 15.70 11.59 -0.25
N VAL A 109 16.42 11.07 0.73
CA VAL A 109 17.75 11.49 1.17
C VAL A 109 18.75 10.46 0.65
N PRO A 110 19.55 10.78 -0.39
CA PRO A 110 20.56 9.87 -0.88
C PRO A 110 21.67 9.63 0.14
N GLY A 111 22.23 8.42 0.17
CA GLY A 111 23.38 8.08 1.01
C GLY A 111 24.57 9.00 0.80
N GLU A 112 24.83 9.45 -0.43
CA GLU A 112 25.90 10.41 -0.77
C GLU A 112 25.82 11.72 0.02
N VAL A 113 24.60 12.16 0.35
CA VAL A 113 24.35 13.37 1.15
C VAL A 113 24.41 13.04 2.64
N LEU A 114 23.98 11.83 3.01
CA LEU A 114 23.85 11.40 4.39
C LEU A 114 25.18 10.96 5.02
N PHE A 115 26.07 10.30 4.27
CA PHE A 115 27.34 9.79 4.79
C PHE A 115 28.28 10.89 5.30
N PRO A 116 28.47 12.04 4.60
CA PRO A 116 29.24 13.16 5.15
C PRO A 116 28.68 13.69 6.47
N LEU A 117 27.35 13.74 6.60
CA LEU A 117 26.70 14.14 7.85
C LEU A 117 26.91 13.11 8.96
N ILE A 118 26.76 11.82 8.66
CA ILE A 118 27.01 10.74 9.62
C ILE A 118 28.46 10.79 10.14
N ASN A 119 29.43 11.02 9.25
CA ASN A 119 30.83 11.14 9.65
C ASN A 119 31.08 12.34 10.57
N LYS A 120 30.35 13.43 10.36
CA LYS A 120 30.45 14.65 11.17
C LYS A 120 29.68 14.55 12.49
N TYR A 121 28.54 13.88 12.51
CA TYR A 121 27.65 13.73 13.65
C TYR A 121 27.37 12.24 13.90
N PRO A 122 28.24 11.54 14.65
CA PRO A 122 28.09 10.11 14.91
C PRO A 122 26.75 9.72 15.56
N GLN A 123 26.10 10.63 16.30
CA GLN A 123 24.78 10.39 16.90
C GLN A 123 23.72 10.05 15.84
N ILE A 124 23.84 10.59 14.62
CA ILE A 124 22.95 10.26 13.50
C ILE A 124 23.06 8.78 13.16
N ARG A 125 24.27 8.22 13.15
CA ARG A 125 24.49 6.80 12.89
C ARG A 125 23.79 5.94 13.93
N GLU A 126 24.01 6.23 15.20
CA GLU A 126 23.44 5.48 16.31
C GLU A 126 21.92 5.48 16.25
N HIS A 127 21.32 6.63 15.96
CA HIS A 127 19.88 6.78 15.78
C HIS A 127 19.34 5.93 14.62
N LEU A 128 19.93 6.06 13.43
CA LEU A 128 19.51 5.32 12.24
C LEU A 128 19.72 3.82 12.39
N TRP A 129 20.78 3.42 13.09
CA TRP A 129 21.04 2.02 13.42
C TRP A 129 20.00 1.47 14.39
N SER A 130 19.64 2.22 15.43
CA SER A 130 18.56 1.85 16.35
C SER A 130 17.23 1.68 15.62
N GLN A 131 16.88 2.58 14.69
CA GLN A 131 15.69 2.44 13.85
C GLN A 131 15.75 1.21 12.93
N ALA A 132 16.91 0.92 12.34
CA ALA A 132 17.10 -0.27 11.51
C ALA A 132 16.91 -1.56 12.31
N GLN A 133 17.48 -1.64 13.52
CA GLN A 133 17.32 -2.78 14.43
C GLN A 133 15.87 -2.95 14.91
N ALA A 134 15.23 -1.87 15.36
CA ALA A 134 13.84 -1.90 15.79
C ALA A 134 12.93 -2.43 14.67
N ARG A 135 13.22 -2.01 13.43
CA ARG A 135 12.49 -2.50 12.25
C ARG A 135 12.81 -3.95 11.91
N ASN A 136 14.06 -4.38 12.09
CA ASN A 136 14.44 -5.78 11.92
C ASN A 136 13.77 -6.70 12.96
N ALA A 137 13.60 -6.24 14.20
CA ALA A 137 12.89 -7.01 15.23
C ALA A 137 11.41 -7.29 14.84
N LEU A 138 10.76 -6.35 14.14
CA LEU A 138 9.42 -6.55 13.59
C LEU A 138 9.38 -7.57 12.44
N LEU A 139 10.51 -7.85 11.80
CA LEU A 139 10.63 -8.86 10.73
C LEU A 139 10.85 -10.26 11.27
N VAL A 140 11.63 -10.37 12.36
CA VAL A 140 12.26 -11.62 12.76
C VAL A 140 11.47 -12.40 13.81
N SER A 141 10.37 -11.86 14.37
CA SER A 141 9.63 -12.38 15.54
C SER A 141 9.53 -13.93 15.68
N SER A 142 10.62 -14.51 16.17
CA SER A 142 10.77 -15.42 17.30
C SER A 142 11.85 -14.77 18.19
N PRO A 143 11.76 -14.89 19.53
CA PRO A 143 12.49 -14.00 20.42
C PRO A 143 13.99 -14.30 20.42
N THR A 144 14.81 -13.25 20.44
CA THR A 144 16.20 -13.35 20.90
C THR A 144 16.48 -12.18 21.86
N PRO A 145 17.21 -12.40 22.96
CA PRO A 145 17.32 -11.48 24.09
C PRO A 145 18.22 -10.28 23.77
N PRO A 146 18.21 -9.22 24.61
CA PRO A 146 18.94 -7.99 24.32
C PRO A 146 20.45 -8.23 24.46
N ILE A 147 21.23 -7.74 23.49
CA ILE A 147 22.69 -7.72 23.58
C ILE A 147 23.14 -6.27 23.85
N THR A 148 23.98 -6.14 24.86
CA THR A 148 24.68 -4.95 25.37
C THR A 148 25.67 -4.34 24.37
N PRO A 149 26.19 -3.12 24.61
CA PRO A 149 26.73 -2.24 23.57
C PRO A 149 28.19 -2.55 23.25
N SER A 150 28.43 -3.10 22.06
CA SER A 150 29.66 -2.93 21.26
C SER A 150 29.50 -3.79 20.01
N ASP A 151 29.21 -3.15 18.88
CA ASP A 151 29.54 -3.56 17.50
C ASP A 151 28.54 -2.92 16.53
N HIS A 152 28.82 -1.66 16.17
CA HIS A 152 28.13 -1.01 15.07
C HIS A 152 28.81 -1.43 13.75
N PRO A 153 28.11 -2.10 12.81
CA PRO A 153 28.71 -2.57 11.57
C PRO A 153 29.19 -1.39 10.71
N PRO A 154 30.34 -1.48 10.02
CA PRO A 154 30.95 -0.38 9.27
C PRO A 154 30.07 0.07 8.09
N ILE A 155 29.97 1.40 7.92
CA ILE A 155 29.33 2.04 6.77
C ILE A 155 30.30 1.94 5.58
N SER A 156 29.82 1.48 4.42
CA SER A 156 30.66 1.35 3.22
C SER A 156 30.19 2.31 2.11
N PRO A 157 31.01 3.31 1.73
CA PRO A 157 30.82 4.06 0.49
C PRO A 157 31.59 3.33 -0.62
N SER A 158 30.90 2.63 -1.51
CA SER A 158 31.56 2.08 -2.72
C SER A 158 31.04 2.80 -3.97
N PRO A 159 31.93 3.46 -4.73
CA PRO A 159 31.69 3.85 -6.11
C PRO A 159 32.49 2.96 -7.10
N HIS A 160 31.99 2.92 -8.34
CA HIS A 160 32.63 2.44 -9.58
C HIS A 160 32.83 0.92 -9.81
N LEU A 161 32.01 0.41 -10.75
CA LEU A 161 32.26 -0.80 -11.52
C LEU A 161 33.40 -0.56 -12.52
N THR A 162 34.55 -1.20 -12.28
CA THR A 162 35.66 -1.29 -13.25
C THR A 162 35.42 -2.44 -14.23
N ILE A 163 35.59 -2.11 -15.50
CA ILE A 163 35.45 -2.98 -16.68
C ILE A 163 36.57 -4.03 -16.69
N SER A 164 36.20 -5.30 -16.75
CA SER A 164 37.07 -6.39 -17.20
C SER A 164 36.43 -7.07 -18.39
N GLN A 165 37.09 -6.96 -19.54
CA GLN A 165 36.74 -7.60 -20.79
C GLN A 165 37.00 -9.11 -20.72
N SER A 166 36.01 -9.91 -21.13
CA SER A 166 36.27 -11.17 -21.82
C SER A 166 35.23 -11.34 -22.92
N ARG A 167 35.74 -11.37 -24.17
CA ARG A 167 34.99 -11.67 -25.39
C ARG A 167 34.67 -13.16 -25.43
N SER A 168 33.43 -13.50 -25.79
CA SER A 168 33.11 -14.39 -26.93
C SER A 168 31.61 -14.71 -26.97
N GLY A 169 31.04 -14.71 -28.17
CA GLY A 169 29.76 -15.36 -28.46
C GLY A 169 28.56 -14.44 -28.66
N GLU A 170 28.47 -13.85 -29.85
CA GLU A 170 27.23 -13.26 -30.36
C GLU A 170 26.14 -14.33 -30.52
N THR A 171 24.98 -14.10 -29.90
CA THR A 171 23.71 -14.52 -30.51
C THR A 171 22.68 -13.41 -30.35
N LYS A 172 22.36 -12.76 -31.47
CA LYS A 172 21.34 -11.72 -31.58
C LYS A 172 19.97 -12.29 -31.13
N SER A 173 19.36 -11.68 -30.11
CA SER A 173 17.91 -11.71 -29.95
C SER A 173 17.45 -10.37 -29.36
N GLN A 174 16.96 -9.51 -30.26
CA GLN A 174 16.28 -8.27 -29.93
C GLN A 174 15.04 -8.59 -29.06
N LYS A 175 14.98 -8.10 -27.82
CA LYS A 175 13.73 -8.00 -27.07
C LYS A 175 13.32 -6.54 -26.96
N SER A 176 12.29 -6.23 -27.74
CA SER A 176 11.55 -4.98 -27.78
C SER A 176 11.16 -4.47 -26.39
N GLN A 177 11.33 -3.17 -26.15
CA GLN A 177 10.72 -2.44 -25.05
C GLN A 177 9.19 -2.62 -25.06
N LYS A 178 8.64 -3.36 -24.10
CA LYS A 178 7.19 -3.43 -23.91
C LYS A 178 6.74 -2.25 -23.05
N LYS A 179 6.08 -1.28 -23.70
CA LYS A 179 5.19 -0.31 -23.05
C LYS A 179 4.29 -1.04 -22.04
N VAL A 180 4.29 -0.61 -20.79
CA VAL A 180 3.38 -1.14 -19.76
C VAL A 180 1.95 -0.77 -20.19
N SER A 181 1.26 -1.74 -20.75
CA SER A 181 -0.13 -1.62 -21.21
C SER A 181 -1.05 -1.42 -20.01
N LYS A 182 -1.99 -0.47 -20.17
CA LYS A 182 -3.29 -0.35 -19.49
C LYS A 182 -3.68 -1.68 -18.82
N ALA A 183 -3.92 -1.68 -17.50
CA ALA A 183 -4.28 -2.88 -16.76
C ALA A 183 -5.32 -3.69 -17.56
N TYR A 184 -4.90 -4.84 -18.08
CA TYR A 184 -5.71 -5.66 -18.96
C TYR A 184 -6.84 -6.25 -18.11
N PHE A 185 -8.00 -5.60 -18.17
CA PHE A 185 -9.26 -6.20 -17.80
C PHE A 185 -9.77 -6.94 -19.03
N PRO A 186 -9.67 -8.27 -19.11
CA PRO A 186 -10.44 -8.99 -20.13
C PRO A 186 -11.91 -8.66 -19.89
N ASN A 187 -12.63 -8.32 -20.95
CA ASN A 187 -14.09 -8.20 -20.92
C ASN A 187 -14.65 -9.42 -20.18
N PRO A 188 -15.61 -9.25 -19.24
CA PRO A 188 -16.10 -10.36 -18.43
C PRO A 188 -16.59 -11.48 -19.34
N THR A 189 -15.81 -12.57 -19.42
CA THR A 189 -16.09 -13.72 -20.28
C THR A 189 -17.27 -14.55 -19.75
N GLN A 190 -17.85 -14.17 -18.62
CA GLN A 190 -18.91 -14.91 -17.93
C GLN A 190 -20.31 -14.33 -18.15
N GLN A 191 -20.69 -13.92 -19.37
CA GLN A 191 -22.07 -13.51 -19.62
C GLN A 191 -23.07 -14.68 -19.42
N ALA A 192 -22.70 -15.89 -19.82
CA ALA A 192 -23.54 -17.09 -19.67
C ALA A 192 -23.75 -17.50 -18.20
N GLY A 193 -22.75 -17.32 -17.34
CA GLY A 193 -22.82 -17.66 -15.92
C GLY A 193 -23.83 -16.81 -15.16
N HIS A 194 -23.97 -15.53 -15.51
CA HIS A 194 -24.93 -14.62 -14.88
C HIS A 194 -26.38 -14.98 -15.19
N LEU A 195 -26.69 -15.46 -16.40
CA LEU A 195 -28.04 -15.93 -16.73
C LEU A 195 -28.42 -17.14 -15.87
N TRP A 196 -27.55 -18.14 -15.76
CA TRP A 196 -27.78 -19.30 -14.91
C TRP A 196 -27.87 -18.92 -13.43
N GLN A 197 -26.95 -18.08 -12.92
CA GLN A 197 -27.00 -17.55 -11.55
C GLN A 197 -28.29 -16.81 -11.24
N ARG A 198 -28.83 -16.04 -12.20
CA ARG A 198 -30.11 -15.34 -12.06
C ARG A 198 -31.31 -16.29 -12.09
N VAL A 199 -31.23 -17.36 -12.87
CA VAL A 199 -32.28 -18.40 -12.94
C VAL A 199 -32.29 -19.27 -11.67
N ILE A 200 -31.12 -19.70 -11.19
CA ILE A 200 -31.00 -20.54 -9.98
C ILE A 200 -30.94 -19.71 -8.69
N ARG A 201 -30.86 -18.38 -8.79
CA ARG A 201 -30.69 -17.40 -7.70
C ARG A 201 -29.59 -17.76 -6.69
N ARG A 202 -28.50 -18.36 -7.16
CA ARG A 202 -27.38 -18.79 -6.32
C ARG A 202 -26.19 -17.89 -6.62
N TYR A 203 -25.95 -16.93 -5.73
CA TYR A 203 -24.92 -15.93 -5.90
C TYR A 203 -23.67 -16.27 -5.06
N PRO A 204 -22.49 -15.73 -5.41
CA PRO A 204 -21.30 -15.95 -4.61
C PRO A 204 -21.47 -15.44 -3.18
N PHE A 205 -21.08 -16.27 -2.21
CA PHE A 205 -20.99 -15.89 -0.81
C PHE A 205 -19.53 -15.97 -0.34
N PHE A 206 -19.16 -15.05 0.53
CA PHE A 206 -17.91 -15.09 1.28
C PHE A 206 -18.17 -14.57 2.69
N ALA A 207 -17.96 -15.44 3.69
CA ALA A 207 -18.13 -15.09 5.08
C ALA A 207 -17.00 -14.14 5.54
N GLN A 208 -17.37 -13.08 6.26
CA GLN A 208 -16.38 -12.20 6.88
C GLN A 208 -15.63 -12.92 8.01
N GLN A 209 -14.34 -12.63 8.16
CA GLN A 209 -13.51 -13.24 9.21
C GLN A 209 -13.56 -12.44 10.52
N SER A 210 -13.85 -11.14 10.45
CA SER A 210 -14.03 -10.25 11.60
C SER A 210 -15.11 -9.21 11.30
N GLY A 211 -15.58 -8.51 12.33
CA GLY A 211 -16.60 -7.46 12.23
C GLY A 211 -16.23 -6.33 11.26
N SER A 212 -14.95 -5.99 11.15
CA SER A 212 -14.44 -4.92 10.30
C SER A 212 -14.30 -5.34 8.82
N ASP A 213 -14.43 -6.63 8.49
CA ASP A 213 -14.12 -7.16 7.17
C ASP A 213 -15.28 -7.14 6.18
N CYS A 214 -16.46 -6.69 6.59
CA CYS A 214 -17.68 -6.73 5.78
C CYS A 214 -17.48 -6.10 4.39
N GLY A 215 -16.81 -4.94 4.30
CA GLY A 215 -16.49 -4.28 3.03
C GLY A 215 -15.55 -5.10 2.14
N ALA A 216 -14.47 -5.65 2.70
CA ALA A 216 -13.53 -6.49 1.95
C ALA A 216 -14.19 -7.78 1.46
N ALA A 217 -15.03 -8.40 2.28
CA ALA A 217 -15.83 -9.57 1.91
C ALA A 217 -16.82 -9.24 0.78
N CYS A 218 -17.46 -8.07 0.80
CA CYS A 218 -18.31 -7.59 -0.29
C CYS A 218 -17.55 -7.48 -1.63
N LEU A 219 -16.32 -6.96 -1.61
CA LEU A 219 -15.48 -6.92 -2.81
C LEU A 219 -15.11 -8.32 -3.31
N VAL A 220 -14.85 -9.28 -2.42
CA VAL A 220 -14.62 -10.69 -2.80
C VAL A 220 -15.84 -11.22 -3.53
N MET A 221 -17.03 -11.02 -2.97
CA MET A 221 -18.31 -11.49 -3.52
C MET A 221 -18.60 -10.90 -4.90
N VAL A 222 -18.51 -9.57 -5.05
CA VAL A 222 -18.69 -8.89 -6.34
C VAL A 222 -17.65 -9.32 -7.36
N SER A 223 -16.38 -9.47 -6.95
CA SER A 223 -15.34 -9.94 -7.87
C SER A 223 -15.61 -11.36 -8.37
N ARG A 224 -16.02 -12.27 -7.47
CA ARG A 224 -16.38 -13.65 -7.81
C ARG A 224 -17.58 -13.70 -8.75
N TYR A 225 -18.55 -12.80 -8.57
CA TYR A 225 -19.70 -12.67 -9.45
C TYR A 225 -19.22 -12.44 -10.89
N TRP A 226 -18.30 -11.50 -11.10
CA TRP A 226 -17.69 -11.21 -12.41
C TRP A 226 -16.57 -12.19 -12.84
N GLY A 227 -16.45 -13.35 -12.19
CA GLY A 227 -15.49 -14.39 -12.55
C GLY A 227 -14.04 -14.12 -12.13
N LYS A 228 -13.79 -13.15 -11.26
CA LYS A 228 -12.45 -12.84 -10.71
C LYS A 228 -12.32 -13.32 -9.26
N ARG A 229 -11.23 -14.03 -8.98
CA ARG A 229 -10.91 -14.49 -7.63
C ARG A 229 -9.76 -13.66 -7.08
N PHE A 230 -10.02 -12.93 -5.99
CA PHE A 230 -9.01 -12.23 -5.20
C PHE A 230 -8.97 -12.81 -3.79
N SER A 231 -7.81 -12.76 -3.14
CA SER A 231 -7.71 -13.10 -1.73
C SER A 231 -8.37 -12.01 -0.88
N VAL A 232 -9.08 -12.41 0.18
CA VAL A 232 -9.70 -11.45 1.11
C VAL A 232 -8.65 -10.55 1.74
N ASN A 233 -7.47 -11.08 2.09
CA ASN A 233 -6.37 -10.31 2.66
C ASN A 233 -5.95 -9.18 1.71
N ARG A 234 -5.74 -9.48 0.42
CA ARG A 234 -5.42 -8.45 -0.58
C ARG A 234 -6.48 -7.37 -0.66
N LEU A 235 -7.76 -7.75 -0.63
CA LEU A 235 -8.88 -6.81 -0.71
C LEU A 235 -9.04 -5.98 0.57
N ARG A 236 -8.83 -6.58 1.73
CA ARG A 236 -8.75 -5.92 3.05
C ARG A 236 -7.64 -4.88 3.06
N ASP A 237 -6.47 -5.25 2.54
CA ASP A 237 -5.32 -4.37 2.45
C ASP A 237 -5.63 -3.17 1.56
N ILE A 238 -5.97 -3.38 0.29
CA ILE A 238 -6.20 -2.26 -0.63
C ILE A 238 -7.38 -1.37 -0.22
N ALA A 239 -8.38 -1.91 0.50
CA ALA A 239 -9.49 -1.14 1.05
C ALA A 239 -9.12 -0.36 2.31
N ASN A 240 -7.92 -0.58 2.86
CA ASN A 240 -7.45 0.03 4.10
C ASN A 240 -8.44 -0.19 5.24
N VAL A 241 -8.90 -1.44 5.37
CA VAL A 241 -9.73 -1.87 6.51
C VAL A 241 -8.91 -1.70 7.78
N ASP A 242 -9.45 -0.97 8.74
CA ASP A 242 -8.91 -0.83 10.09
C ASP A 242 -9.85 -1.49 11.11
N ARG A 243 -9.67 -1.20 12.40
CA ARG A 243 -10.52 -1.76 13.48
C ARG A 243 -11.98 -1.31 13.36
N ASN A 244 -12.25 -0.19 12.70
CA ASN A 244 -13.60 0.36 12.49
C ASN A 244 -14.21 -0.08 11.15
N GLY A 245 -13.46 -0.82 10.31
CA GLY A 245 -13.93 -1.34 9.03
C GLY A 245 -13.40 -0.60 7.81
N ALA A 246 -14.06 -0.80 6.67
CA ALA A 246 -13.74 -0.10 5.43
C ALA A 246 -14.52 1.21 5.31
N SER A 247 -13.84 2.33 5.02
CA SER A 247 -14.54 3.53 4.57
C SER A 247 -15.06 3.36 3.14
N LEU A 248 -16.17 4.02 2.79
CA LEU A 248 -16.71 4.00 1.41
C LEU A 248 -15.67 4.46 0.37
N ARG A 249 -14.84 5.44 0.75
CA ARG A 249 -13.73 5.93 -0.09
C ARG A 249 -12.65 4.87 -0.28
N GLY A 250 -12.25 4.19 0.80
CA GLY A 250 -11.28 3.09 0.74
C GLY A 250 -11.79 1.93 -0.10
N LEU A 251 -13.07 1.58 0.07
CA LEU A 251 -13.74 0.53 -0.69
C LEU A 251 -13.84 0.85 -2.19
N SER A 252 -14.16 2.10 -2.53
CA SER A 252 -14.22 2.57 -3.92
C SER A 252 -12.84 2.52 -4.57
N ALA A 253 -11.81 3.05 -3.89
CA ALA A 253 -10.42 3.00 -4.36
C ALA A 253 -9.90 1.57 -4.52
N ALA A 254 -10.26 0.66 -3.60
CA ALA A 254 -9.95 -0.75 -3.69
C ALA A 254 -10.52 -1.39 -4.96
N ALA A 255 -11.82 -1.21 -5.20
CA ALA A 255 -12.50 -1.70 -6.39
C ALA A 255 -11.88 -1.14 -7.69
N GLU A 256 -11.51 0.14 -7.71
CA GLU A 256 -10.82 0.76 -8.85
C GLU A 256 -9.42 0.18 -9.07
N SER A 257 -8.68 -0.08 -7.99
CA SER A 257 -7.34 -0.68 -8.09
C SER A 257 -7.35 -2.11 -8.61
N ILE A 258 -8.48 -2.82 -8.44
CA ILE A 258 -8.71 -4.14 -9.03
C ILE A 258 -9.51 -4.05 -10.33
N GLY A 259 -9.65 -2.86 -10.93
CA GLY A 259 -10.12 -2.62 -12.30
C GLY A 259 -11.64 -2.51 -12.50
N PHE A 260 -12.42 -2.34 -11.44
CA PHE A 260 -13.79 -1.87 -11.57
C PHE A 260 -13.83 -0.35 -11.79
N SER A 261 -14.92 0.15 -12.37
CA SER A 261 -15.26 1.58 -12.29
C SER A 261 -16.28 1.78 -11.18
N THR A 262 -16.03 2.70 -10.27
CA THR A 262 -16.93 2.95 -9.14
C THR A 262 -17.63 4.29 -9.23
N ARG A 263 -18.83 4.35 -8.67
CA ARG A 263 -19.60 5.59 -8.50
C ARG A 263 -20.32 5.55 -7.16
N PRO A 264 -19.73 6.10 -6.09
CA PRO A 264 -20.40 6.18 -4.80
C PRO A 264 -21.58 7.14 -4.91
N VAL A 265 -22.77 6.69 -4.51
CA VAL A 265 -24.00 7.49 -4.55
C VAL A 265 -24.82 7.24 -3.30
N LYS A 266 -25.56 8.27 -2.87
CA LYS A 266 -26.70 8.10 -1.95
C LYS A 266 -27.94 7.92 -2.81
N ALA A 267 -28.63 6.79 -2.66
CA ALA A 267 -29.76 6.43 -3.50
C ALA A 267 -30.88 5.81 -2.66
N SER A 268 -32.13 6.11 -3.00
CA SER A 268 -33.28 5.35 -2.51
C SER A 268 -33.33 3.96 -3.18
N LEU A 269 -34.11 3.04 -2.61
CA LEU A 269 -34.31 1.71 -3.21
C LEU A 269 -34.75 1.78 -4.68
N ASP A 270 -35.65 2.70 -5.03
CA ASP A 270 -36.12 2.89 -6.41
C ASP A 270 -35.01 3.35 -7.37
N GLN A 271 -34.09 4.17 -6.88
CA GLN A 271 -32.95 4.63 -7.68
C GLN A 271 -31.88 3.55 -7.79
N LEU A 272 -31.68 2.75 -6.73
CA LEU A 272 -30.82 1.58 -6.73
C LEU A 272 -31.30 0.52 -7.71
N ALA A 273 -32.62 0.28 -7.80
CA ALA A 273 -33.24 -0.65 -8.73
C ALA A 273 -32.99 -0.31 -10.22
N LYS A 274 -32.66 0.95 -10.52
CA LYS A 274 -32.31 1.42 -11.88
C LYS A 274 -30.83 1.27 -12.21
N GLN A 275 -29.99 0.89 -11.24
CA GLN A 275 -28.55 0.73 -11.44
C GLN A 275 -28.18 -0.68 -11.93
N LYS A 276 -26.95 -0.81 -12.44
CA LYS A 276 -26.37 -2.13 -12.73
C LYS A 276 -26.03 -2.84 -11.42
N LEU A 277 -26.53 -4.06 -11.27
CA LEU A 277 -26.24 -4.95 -10.14
C LEU A 277 -25.19 -6.01 -10.53
N PRO A 278 -24.41 -6.55 -9.57
CA PRO A 278 -24.48 -6.34 -8.13
C PRO A 278 -23.91 -4.99 -7.68
N ALA A 279 -24.46 -4.48 -6.57
CA ALA A 279 -24.00 -3.26 -5.91
C ALA A 279 -23.65 -3.53 -4.45
N ILE A 280 -22.63 -2.83 -3.94
CA ILE A 280 -22.33 -2.83 -2.50
C ILE A 280 -23.13 -1.69 -1.86
N VAL A 281 -23.85 -2.01 -0.79
CA VAL A 281 -24.70 -1.07 -0.06
C VAL A 281 -24.21 -0.97 1.37
N HIS A 282 -24.14 0.26 1.87
CA HIS A 282 -23.96 0.54 3.29
C HIS A 282 -25.33 0.47 3.97
N TRP A 283 -25.48 -0.42 4.95
CA TRP A 283 -26.73 -0.84 5.55
C TRP A 283 -26.66 -0.67 7.07
N GLU A 284 -27.77 -0.28 7.71
CA GLU A 284 -27.87 0.03 9.15
C GLU A 284 -26.86 1.06 9.68
N GLY A 285 -26.25 1.86 8.80
CA GLY A 285 -25.26 2.88 9.18
C GLY A 285 -23.92 2.34 9.68
N LYS A 286 -23.70 1.02 9.69
CA LYS A 286 -22.48 0.38 10.23
C LYS A 286 -21.95 -0.80 9.43
N HIS A 287 -22.71 -1.32 8.45
CA HIS A 287 -22.40 -2.59 7.81
C HIS A 287 -22.41 -2.48 6.28
N TYR A 288 -21.66 -3.35 5.60
CA TYR A 288 -21.71 -3.45 4.13
C TYR A 288 -22.26 -4.80 3.70
N ILE A 289 -23.19 -4.76 2.76
CA ILE A 289 -23.80 -5.94 2.14
C ILE A 289 -23.75 -5.83 0.62
N VAL A 290 -23.92 -6.96 -0.08
CA VAL A 290 -24.06 -7.00 -1.54
C VAL A 290 -25.51 -7.17 -1.92
N VAL A 291 -26.04 -6.27 -2.75
CA VAL A 291 -27.33 -6.44 -3.41
C VAL A 291 -27.10 -7.07 -4.77
N TYR A 292 -27.62 -8.27 -4.98
CA TYR A 292 -27.48 -9.02 -6.23
C TYR A 292 -28.63 -8.77 -7.20
N GLU A 293 -29.85 -8.68 -6.69
CA GLU A 293 -31.05 -8.55 -7.52
C GLU A 293 -32.13 -7.76 -6.79
N ILE A 294 -32.80 -6.87 -7.51
CA ILE A 294 -34.00 -6.18 -7.03
C ILE A 294 -35.15 -6.55 -7.96
N THR A 295 -36.17 -7.19 -7.38
CA THR A 295 -37.41 -7.54 -8.07
C THR A 295 -38.54 -6.63 -7.58
N ARG A 296 -39.70 -6.70 -8.23
CA ARG A 296 -40.90 -5.94 -7.82
C ARG A 296 -41.35 -6.23 -6.38
N LYS A 297 -41.04 -7.42 -5.84
CA LYS A 297 -41.51 -7.85 -4.51
C LYS A 297 -40.39 -7.96 -3.47
N ARG A 298 -39.17 -8.26 -3.91
CA ARG A 298 -38.06 -8.67 -3.04
C ARG A 298 -36.71 -8.13 -3.50
N VAL A 299 -35.82 -7.93 -2.54
CA VAL A 299 -34.39 -7.64 -2.72
C VAL A 299 -33.60 -8.88 -2.31
N ILE A 300 -32.77 -9.39 -3.22
CA ILE A 300 -31.85 -10.49 -2.93
C ILE A 300 -30.52 -9.87 -2.51
N VAL A 301 -30.18 -10.05 -1.25
CA VAL A 301 -28.97 -9.52 -0.63
C VAL A 301 -28.07 -10.66 -0.18
N CYS A 302 -26.80 -10.36 0.01
CA CYS A 302 -25.87 -11.25 0.69
C CYS A 302 -25.10 -10.45 1.72
N ASP A 303 -25.33 -10.81 2.96
CA ASP A 303 -24.66 -10.26 4.12
C ASP A 303 -23.41 -11.11 4.40
N PRO A 304 -22.19 -10.53 4.45
CA PRO A 304 -20.98 -11.28 4.80
C PRO A 304 -21.01 -11.98 6.16
N ALA A 305 -21.83 -11.52 7.11
CA ALA A 305 -21.96 -12.11 8.45
C ALA A 305 -23.00 -13.23 8.51
N ILE A 306 -24.05 -13.19 7.68
CA ILE A 306 -25.20 -14.10 7.77
C ILE A 306 -25.31 -15.03 6.55
N GLY A 307 -25.04 -14.50 5.35
CA GLY A 307 -25.25 -15.20 4.08
C GLY A 307 -26.31 -14.55 3.19
N GLN A 308 -26.77 -15.30 2.19
CA GLN A 308 -27.77 -14.83 1.23
C GLN A 308 -29.17 -14.77 1.87
N ARG A 309 -29.86 -13.64 1.72
CA ARG A 309 -31.24 -13.42 2.20
C ARG A 309 -32.11 -12.85 1.09
N SER A 310 -33.42 -13.10 1.18
CA SER A 310 -34.42 -12.48 0.31
C SER A 310 -35.39 -11.67 1.14
N LEU A 311 -35.18 -10.35 1.12
CA LEU A 311 -35.93 -9.38 1.91
C LEU A 311 -37.07 -8.80 1.09
N THR A 312 -38.17 -8.46 1.73
CA THR A 312 -39.18 -7.55 1.17
C THR A 312 -38.60 -6.14 1.09
N HIS A 313 -39.21 -5.26 0.28
CA HIS A 313 -38.79 -3.86 0.20
C HIS A 313 -38.92 -3.14 1.55
N ARG A 314 -39.92 -3.52 2.35
CA ARG A 314 -40.13 -2.95 3.68
C ARG A 314 -39.03 -3.36 4.64
N GLU A 315 -38.68 -4.65 4.68
CA GLU A 315 -37.56 -5.15 5.50
C GLU A 315 -36.24 -4.49 5.10
N PHE A 316 -35.95 -4.38 3.80
CA PHE A 316 -34.72 -3.75 3.33
C PHE A 316 -34.59 -2.25 3.71
N ASN A 317 -35.70 -1.52 3.80
CA ASN A 317 -35.69 -0.09 4.13
C ASN A 317 -35.84 0.20 5.63
N ALA A 318 -36.25 -0.78 6.44
CA ALA A 318 -36.44 -0.62 7.88
C ALA A 318 -35.11 -0.68 8.65
N ASP A 319 -34.09 -1.27 8.04
CA ASP A 319 -32.73 -1.50 8.52
C ASP A 319 -31.75 -0.54 7.82
#